data_AF-A0A523GFS2-F1
#
_entry.id   AF-A0A523GFS2-F1
#
_cell.length_a   1.000
_cell.length_b   1.000
_cell.length_c   1.000
_cell.angle_alpha   90.00
_cell.angle_beta   90.00
_cell.angle_gamma   90.00
#
_symmetry.space_group_name_H-M   'P 1'
#
loop_
_entity.id
_entity.type
_entity.pdbx_description
1 polymer ?
#
loop_
_entity_poly.entity_id
_entity_poly.type
_entity_poly.pdbx_seq_one_letter_code
_entity_poly.pdbx_strand_id
1 'polypeptide(L)'
;MPIDLKVSYTDGTWELINIPLRIMRGHKPLEDQMKVAEAWPWTNPNYDLVLPRSPDQINSLEIDPSRQMADINRDNNFIQLNKDREGFIK
;
A
#
# COMPACT_ATOMS: atom_id res chain seq x y z
N MET A 1 9.26 6.63 6.38
CA MET A 1 8.64 5.99 7.57
C MET A 1 8.14 4.60 7.15
N PRO A 2 7.83 3.67 8.07
CA PRO A 2 7.09 2.48 7.67
C PRO A 2 5.77 2.90 7.05
N ILE A 3 5.32 2.18 6.02
CA ILE A 3 4.11 2.50 5.27
C ILE A 3 3.09 1.39 5.51
N ASP A 4 1.84 1.79 5.76
CA ASP A 4 0.71 0.86 5.74
C ASP A 4 -0.07 1.06 4.46
N LEU A 5 -0.22 0.00 3.69
CA LEU A 5 -0.97 -0.02 2.44
C LEU A 5 -2.21 -0.88 2.62
N LYS A 6 -3.37 -0.28 2.39
CA LYS A 6 -4.64 -0.99 2.27
C LYS A 6 -4.95 -1.26 0.82
N VAL A 7 -5.09 -2.53 0.49
CA VAL A 7 -5.54 -2.99 -0.83
C VAL A 7 -7.00 -3.39 -0.70
N SER A 8 -7.89 -2.69 -1.40
CA SER A 8 -9.31 -3.06 -1.47
C SER A 8 -9.60 -3.72 -2.81
N TYR A 9 -10.22 -4.89 -2.76
CA TYR A 9 -10.52 -5.70 -3.93
C TYR A 9 -11.95 -5.44 -4.45
N THR A 10 -12.20 -5.83 -5.70
CA THR A 10 -13.51 -5.71 -6.36
C THR A 10 -14.57 -6.63 -5.75
N ASP A 11 -14.15 -7.72 -5.09
CA ASP A 11 -15.02 -8.68 -4.41
C ASP A 11 -15.48 -8.20 -3.00
N GLY A 12 -15.05 -7.01 -2.58
CA GLY A 12 -15.35 -6.42 -1.27
C GLY A 12 -14.41 -6.86 -0.16
N THR A 13 -13.48 -7.77 -0.43
CA THR A 13 -12.41 -8.12 0.51
C THR A 13 -11.33 -7.04 0.52
N TRP A 14 -10.56 -6.99 1.61
CA TRP A 14 -9.43 -6.08 1.73
C TRP A 14 -8.29 -6.77 2.47
N GLU A 15 -7.08 -6.28 2.24
CA GLU A 15 -5.90 -6.67 3.02
C GLU A 15 -5.08 -5.44 3.41
N LEU A 16 -4.38 -5.56 4.53
CA LEU A 16 -3.46 -4.55 5.02
C LEU A 16 -2.04 -5.09 4.92
N ILE A 17 -1.15 -4.31 4.34
CA ILE A 17 0.25 -4.64 4.13
C ILE A 17 1.11 -3.57 4.80
N ASN A 18 1.93 -3.98 5.76
CA ASN A 18 2.95 -3.13 6.35
C ASN A 18 4.26 -3.27 5.57
N ILE A 19 4.80 -2.16 5.09
CA ILE A 19 6.10 -2.03 4.44
C ILE A 19 7.04 -1.40 5.47
N PRO A 20 7.86 -2.19 6.18
CA PRO A 20 8.79 -1.66 7.16
C PRO A 20 9.97 -0.97 6.48
N LEU A 21 10.64 -0.05 7.19
CA LEU A 21 11.92 0.47 6.73
C LEU A 21 13.05 -0.47 7.14
N ARG A 22 14.04 -0.66 6.27
CA ARG A 22 15.23 -1.48 6.58
C ARG A 22 15.98 -1.00 7.83
N ILE A 23 15.98 0.31 8.09
CA ILE A 23 16.63 0.90 9.28
C ILE A 23 15.93 0.59 10.59
N MET A 24 14.67 0.14 10.57
CA MET A 24 13.94 -0.28 11.78
C MET A 24 14.43 -1.62 12.33
N ARG A 25 15.18 -2.40 11.54
CA ARG A 25 15.65 -3.76 11.90
C ARG A 25 14.51 -4.66 12.38
N GLY A 26 13.34 -4.53 11.77
CA GLY A 26 12.10 -5.20 12.18
C GLY A 26 10.88 -4.50 11.60
N HIS A 27 9.70 -4.89 12.06
CA HIS A 27 8.43 -4.27 11.71
C HIS A 27 7.77 -3.69 12.97
N LYS A 28 6.85 -2.74 12.78
CA LYS A 28 6.01 -2.24 13.87
C LYS A 28 5.08 -3.36 14.38
N PRO A 29 4.55 -3.30 15.62
CA PRO A 29 3.50 -4.22 16.04
C PRO A 29 2.36 -4.27 15.02
N LEU A 30 1.99 -5.48 14.59
CA LEU A 30 0.98 -5.69 13.57
C LEU A 30 -0.40 -5.71 14.22
N GLU A 31 -1.35 -5.06 13.56
CA GLU A 31 -2.76 -5.27 13.84
C GLU A 31 -3.21 -6.61 13.24
N ASP A 32 -4.32 -7.17 13.72
CA ASP A 32 -4.84 -8.44 13.23
C ASP A 32 -4.98 -8.42 11.71
N GLN A 33 -4.50 -9.47 11.05
CA GLN A 33 -4.55 -9.69 9.60
C GLN A 33 -3.62 -8.81 8.74
N MET A 34 -2.72 -8.02 9.34
CA MET A 34 -1.66 -7.32 8.59
C MET A 34 -0.59 -8.29 8.07
N LYS A 35 -0.27 -8.19 6.78
CA LYS A 35 0.87 -8.86 6.15
C LYS A 35 2.10 -7.95 6.20
N VAL A 36 3.29 -8.53 6.31
CA VAL A 36 4.56 -7.79 6.27
C VAL A 36 5.22 -8.00 4.92
N ALA A 37 5.50 -6.89 4.22
CA ALA A 37 6.26 -6.89 2.98
C ALA A 37 7.77 -6.75 3.25
N GLU A 38 8.57 -6.86 2.19
CA GLU A 38 10.02 -6.70 2.34
C GLU A 38 10.39 -5.30 2.83
N ALA A 39 11.44 -5.23 3.65
CA ALA A 39 11.88 -3.97 4.24
C ALA A 39 12.48 -3.02 3.20
N TRP A 40 11.86 -1.84 3.07
CA TRP A 40 12.23 -0.79 2.13
C TRP A 40 13.52 -0.07 2.57
N PRO A 41 14.60 -0.08 1.76
CA PRO A 41 15.77 0.77 2.01
C PRO A 41 15.40 2.24 1.80
N TRP A 42 15.60 3.08 2.82
CA TRP A 42 15.28 4.52 2.75
C TRP A 42 16.05 5.29 1.66
N THR A 43 17.17 4.71 1.19
CA THR A 43 17.99 5.26 0.10
C THR A 43 17.38 5.04 -1.28
N ASN A 44 16.39 4.15 -1.40
CA ASN A 44 15.76 3.82 -2.66
C ASN A 44 14.45 4.61 -2.76
N PRO A 45 14.31 5.56 -3.71
CA PRO A 45 13.09 6.37 -3.82
C PRO A 45 11.89 5.56 -4.29
N ASN A 46 12.12 4.43 -4.96
CA ASN A 46 11.08 3.55 -5.48
C ASN A 46 11.06 2.22 -4.70
N TYR A 47 9.87 1.66 -4.54
CA TYR A 47 9.63 0.36 -3.92
C TYR A 47 8.63 -0.43 -4.78
N ASP A 48 9.01 -1.63 -5.18
CA ASP A 48 8.16 -2.53 -5.97
C ASP A 48 7.48 -3.54 -5.03
N LEU A 49 6.14 -3.55 -5.04
CA LEU A 49 5.33 -4.49 -4.28
C LEU A 49 4.66 -5.50 -5.21
N VAL A 50 4.91 -6.79 -4.98
CA VAL A 50 4.25 -7.88 -5.71
C VAL A 50 2.99 -8.30 -4.97
N LEU A 51 1.83 -8.05 -5.58
CA LEU A 51 0.54 -8.54 -5.08
C LEU A 51 0.19 -9.87 -5.75
N PRO A 52 -0.37 -10.85 -5.01
CA PRO A 52 -0.70 -12.17 -5.57
C PRO A 52 -1.96 -12.17 -6.45
N ARG A 53 -2.71 -11.06 -6.44
CA ARG A 53 -3.97 -10.89 -7.19
C ARG A 53 -3.74 -10.07 -8.45
N SER A 54 -4.52 -10.37 -9.50
CA SER A 54 -4.44 -9.64 -10.75
C SER A 54 -4.83 -8.16 -10.56
N PRO A 55 -4.24 -7.21 -11.32
CA PRO A 55 -4.61 -5.80 -11.27
C PRO A 55 -6.11 -5.54 -11.51
N ASP A 56 -6.78 -6.44 -12.24
CA ASP A 56 -8.23 -6.38 -12.54
C ASP A 56 -9.12 -6.60 -11.33
N GLN A 57 -8.57 -7.21 -10.29
CA GLN A 57 -9.29 -7.49 -9.05
C GLN A 57 -9.11 -6.36 -8.03
N ILE A 58 -8.21 -5.40 -8.28
CA ILE A 58 -7.89 -4.32 -7.34
C ILE A 58 -8.82 -3.14 -7.62
N ASN A 59 -9.62 -2.77 -6.61
CA ASN A 59 -10.50 -1.62 -6.70
C ASN A 59 -9.79 -0.32 -6.34
N SER A 60 -9.07 -0.30 -5.22
CA SER A 60 -8.35 0.88 -4.75
C SER A 60 -7.16 0.51 -3.87
N LEU A 61 -6.18 1.41 -3.87
CA LEU A 61 -5.02 1.36 -3.00
C LEU A 61 -4.99 2.64 -2.15
N GLU A 62 -4.82 2.47 -0.84
CA GLU A 62 -4.78 3.58 0.12
C GLU A 62 -3.56 3.46 1.03
N ILE A 63 -2.79 4.53 1.15
CA ILE A 63 -1.66 4.68 2.05
C ILE A 63 -2.14 5.34 3.35
N ASP A 64 -1.74 4.76 4.48
CA ASP A 64 -2.09 5.21 5.83
C ASP A 64 -3.62 5.41 6.04
N PRO A 65 -4.40 4.32 5.99
CA PRO A 65 -5.83 4.38 6.31
C PRO A 65 -6.07 4.78 7.78
N SER A 66 -5.10 4.48 8.66
CA SER A 66 -5.19 4.70 10.11
C SER A 66 -5.04 6.16 10.51
N ARG A 67 -4.47 6.99 9.63
CA ARG A 67 -4.17 8.40 9.87
C ARG A 67 -3.16 8.67 10.97
N GLN A 68 -2.24 7.74 11.15
CA GLN A 68 -1.16 7.85 12.13
C GLN A 68 0.13 8.43 11.53
N MET A 69 0.17 8.62 10.21
CA MET A 69 1.31 9.26 9.57
C MET A 69 1.30 10.76 9.85
N ALA A 70 2.49 11.33 10.06
CA ALA A 70 2.66 12.77 10.29
C ALA A 70 2.37 13.62 9.03
N ASP A 71 2.27 12.99 7.87
CA ASP A 71 1.88 13.68 6.64
C ASP A 71 0.39 14.00 6.65
N ILE A 72 0.08 15.29 6.69
CA ILE A 72 -1.28 15.81 6.65
C ILE A 72 -1.83 15.87 5.23
N ASN A 73 -0.94 15.93 4.22
CA ASN A 73 -1.35 15.94 2.83
C ASN A 73 -1.65 14.49 2.40
N ARG A 74 -2.85 14.28 1.86
CA ARG A 74 -3.35 12.97 1.45
C ARG A 74 -3.66 12.88 -0.04
N ASP A 75 -3.35 13.93 -0.79
CA ASP A 75 -3.76 14.06 -2.19
C ASP A 75 -3.18 12.93 -3.06
N ASN A 76 -2.04 12.36 -2.67
CA ASN A 76 -1.36 11.25 -3.34
C ASN A 76 -1.43 9.91 -2.58
N ASN A 77 -2.22 9.83 -1.50
CA ASN A 77 -2.31 8.62 -0.68
C ASN A 77 -3.37 7.65 -1.18
N PHE A 78 -4.21 8.04 -2.14
CA PHE A 78 -5.31 7.22 -2.63
C PHE A 78 -5.30 7.14 -4.16
N ILE A 79 -5.44 5.93 -4.69
CA ILE A 79 -5.65 5.68 -6.11
C ILE A 79 -6.78 4.66 -6.31
N GLN A 80 -7.66 4.94 -7.27
CA GLN A 80 -8.78 4.07 -7.62
C GLN A 80 -8.57 3.49 -9.03
N LEU A 81 -8.17 2.22 -9.10
CA LEU A 81 -7.80 1.58 -10.37
C LEU A 81 -9.01 1.21 -11.25
N ASN A 82 -10.20 1.07 -10.66
CA ASN A 82 -11.41 0.70 -11.39
C ASN A 82 -11.99 1.80 -12.28
N LYS A 83 -11.57 3.06 -12.13
CA LYS A 83 -12.08 4.17 -12.94
C LYS A 83 -11.13 4.61 -14.07
N ASP A 84 -9.85 4.23 -14.00
CA ASP A 84 -8.80 4.85 -14.83
C ASP A 84 -8.34 3.99 -16.03
N ARG A 85 -9.07 2.92 -16.34
CA ARG A 85 -8.74 1.98 -17.44
C ARG A 85 -9.08 2.46 -18.85
N GLU A 86 -9.42 3.75 -19.02
CA GLU A 86 -9.54 4.37 -20.35
C GLU A 86 -8.26 5.11 -20.79
N GLY A 87 -7.21 5.20 -19.95
CA GLY A 87 -6.10 6.14 -20.17
C GLY A 87 -4.76 5.59 -20.66
N PHE A 88 -4.52 4.27 -20.64
CA PHE A 88 -3.17 3.72 -20.87
C PHE A 88 -3.11 2.73 -22.04
N ILE A 89 -3.41 3.23 -23.24
CA ILE A 89 -2.88 2.68 -24.49
C ILE A 89 -2.28 3.85 -25.27
N LYS A 90 -0.95 4.00 -25.22
CA LYS A 90 -0.15 4.63 -26.27
C LYS A 90 1.29 4.13 -26.21
#